data_AF-E6MFJ7-F1
#
_entry.id   AF-E6MFJ7-F1
#
_cell.length_a   1.000
_cell.length_b   1.000
_cell.length_c   1.000
_cell.angle_alpha   90.00
_cell.angle_beta   90.00
_cell.angle_gamma   90.00
#
_symmetry.space_group_name_H-M   'P 1'
#
loop_
_entity.id
_entity.type
_entity.pdbx_description
1 polymer ?
#
loop_
_entity_poly.entity_id
_entity_poly.type
_entity_poly.pdbx_seq_one_letter_code
_entity_poly.pdbx_strand_id
1 'polypeptide(L)'
;MDEKKKSKKGGFSGQLGFVMAAAGSAVGVGNIWRFPYLAAKDGGGVFLIIYLILVLTFGFTLLTNDIGIGRKTQKSSIQAYDQVKRGWGFLGKITFAVPAIIMTYYAVIGGWILKYIIVYLTGAGKAAAADTYFTSFITAPISPVVYGLIFMLLTIGDRISRS
;
A
#
# COMPACT_ATOMS: atom_id res chain seq x y z
N MET A 1 -5.62 -29.31 35.48
CA MET A 1 -6.30 -28.00 35.36
C MET A 1 -5.51 -27.18 34.35
N ASP A 2 -5.81 -27.35 33.07
CA ASP A 2 -5.04 -26.73 31.98
C ASP A 2 -5.55 -25.30 31.71
N GLU A 3 -4.78 -24.31 32.15
CA GLU A 3 -4.99 -22.92 31.78
C GLU A 3 -4.78 -22.73 30.27
N LYS A 4 -5.88 -22.55 29.54
CA LYS A 4 -5.85 -22.08 28.15
C LYS A 4 -5.32 -20.64 28.12
N LYS A 5 -4.05 -20.49 27.73
CA LYS A 5 -3.40 -19.22 27.38
C LYS A 5 -4.19 -18.54 26.24
N LYS A 6 -5.08 -17.60 26.57
CA LYS A 6 -5.77 -16.73 25.60
C LYS A 6 -4.71 -15.94 24.83
N SER A 7 -4.47 -16.28 23.56
CA SER A 7 -3.70 -15.42 22.67
C SER A 7 -4.43 -14.08 22.57
N LYS A 8 -3.84 -12.99 23.09
CA LYS A 8 -4.33 -11.64 22.84
C LYS A 8 -4.21 -11.35 21.34
N LYS A 9 -5.27 -11.61 20.57
CA LYS A 9 -5.43 -11.02 19.24
C LYS A 9 -5.46 -9.52 19.46
N GLY A 10 -4.47 -8.79 18.92
CA GLY A 10 -4.37 -7.34 19.04
C GLY A 10 -5.60 -6.66 18.43
N GLY A 11 -6.56 -6.31 19.29
CA GLY A 11 -7.64 -5.41 18.90
C GLY A 11 -7.10 -3.99 18.85
N PHE A 12 -7.45 -3.23 17.80
CA PHE A 12 -7.21 -1.79 17.78
C PHE A 12 -7.80 -1.16 19.04
N SER A 13 -7.08 -0.23 19.69
CA SER A 13 -7.43 0.32 21.02
C SER A 13 -8.65 1.26 21.05
N GLY A 14 -9.66 1.00 20.21
CA GLY A 14 -10.89 1.76 20.06
C GLY A 14 -11.29 1.95 18.59
N GLN A 15 -12.52 2.42 18.36
CA GLN A 15 -13.05 2.75 17.02
C GLN A 15 -12.16 3.77 16.30
N LEU A 16 -11.58 4.72 17.04
CA LEU A 16 -10.67 5.73 16.49
C LEU A 16 -9.36 5.11 15.99
N GLY A 17 -8.78 4.16 16.73
CA GLY A 17 -7.55 3.46 16.33
C GLY A 17 -7.75 2.64 15.04
N PHE A 18 -8.92 2.02 14.88
CA PHE A 18 -9.28 1.34 13.65
C PHE A 18 -9.42 2.30 12.46
N VAL A 19 -10.12 3.43 12.64
CA VAL A 19 -10.31 4.44 11.58
C VAL A 19 -8.97 5.05 11.16
N MET A 20 -8.10 5.38 12.11
CA MET A 20 -6.77 5.95 11.81
C MET A 20 -5.88 4.96 11.07
N ALA A 21 -5.88 3.69 11.48
CA ALA A 21 -5.14 2.64 10.76
C ALA A 21 -5.68 2.42 9.34
N ALA A 22 -7.00 2.43 9.17
CA ALA A 22 -7.63 2.31 7.85
C ALA A 22 -7.31 3.53 6.96
N ALA A 23 -7.39 4.74 7.50
CA ALA A 23 -7.04 5.97 6.79
C ALA A 23 -5.56 5.99 6.39
N GLY A 24 -4.65 5.61 7.29
CA GLY A 24 -3.22 5.49 7.00
C GLY A 24 -2.91 4.43 5.95
N SER A 25 -3.68 3.35 5.88
CA SER A 25 -3.54 2.34 4.82
C SER A 25 -4.11 2.81 3.47
N ALA A 26 -5.08 3.72 3.46
CA ALA A 26 -5.71 4.22 2.24
C ALA A 26 -4.96 5.41 1.63
N VAL A 27 -4.32 6.23 2.46
CA VAL A 27 -3.50 7.36 2.03
C VAL A 27 -2.08 6.87 1.78
N GLY A 28 -1.70 6.74 0.51
CA GLY A 28 -0.38 6.26 0.11
C GLY A 28 0.31 7.16 -0.90
N VAL A 29 1.55 6.78 -1.22
CA VAL A 29 2.38 7.45 -2.23
C VAL A 29 1.62 7.61 -3.54
N GLY A 30 0.83 6.62 -3.96
CA GLY A 30 0.01 6.69 -5.19
C GLY A 30 -0.87 7.95 -5.33
N ASN A 31 -1.42 8.45 -4.22
CA ASN A 31 -2.24 9.67 -4.24
C ASN A 31 -1.42 10.95 -4.45
N ILE A 32 -0.11 10.91 -4.16
CA ILE A 32 0.79 12.07 -4.24
C ILE A 32 1.31 12.28 -5.66
N TRP A 33 1.58 11.21 -6.41
CA TRP A 33 2.21 11.33 -7.74
C TRP A 33 1.36 10.76 -8.88
N ARG A 34 0.77 9.57 -8.71
CA ARG A 34 0.01 8.90 -9.77
C ARG A 34 -1.35 9.58 -10.00
N PHE A 35 -2.02 9.99 -8.93
CA PHE A 35 -3.31 10.68 -9.04
C PHE A 35 -3.20 12.03 -9.78
N PRO A 36 -2.30 12.96 -9.40
CA PRO A 36 -2.13 14.22 -10.14
C PRO A 36 -1.70 13.99 -11.60
N TYR A 37 -0.83 13.01 -11.84
CA TYR A 37 -0.39 12.66 -13.19
C TYR A 37 -1.55 12.21 -14.08
N LEU A 38 -2.40 11.30 -13.59
CA LEU A 38 -3.58 10.83 -14.34
C LEU A 38 -4.59 11.96 -14.52
N ALA A 39 -4.86 12.74 -13.47
CA ALA A 39 -5.76 13.89 -13.56
C ALA A 39 -5.27 14.90 -14.60
N ALA A 40 -3.98 15.24 -14.62
CA ALA A 40 -3.43 16.16 -15.60
C ALA A 40 -3.52 15.62 -17.04
N LYS A 41 -3.32 14.31 -17.24
CA LYS A 41 -3.34 13.67 -18.55
C LYS A 41 -4.75 13.45 -19.10
N ASP A 42 -5.69 13.06 -18.26
CA ASP A 42 -7.01 12.56 -18.67
C ASP A 42 -8.12 13.63 -18.61
N GLY A 43 -7.77 14.91 -18.75
CA GLY A 43 -8.75 16.01 -18.87
C GLY A 43 -9.10 16.73 -17.57
N GLY A 44 -8.24 16.62 -16.54
CA GLY A 44 -8.27 17.48 -15.35
C GLY A 44 -9.56 17.38 -14.54
N GLY A 45 -10.39 18.43 -14.63
CA GLY A 45 -11.63 18.54 -13.86
C GLY A 45 -12.68 17.49 -14.23
N VAL A 46 -12.79 17.09 -15.50
CA VAL A 46 -13.76 16.06 -15.92
C VAL A 46 -13.37 14.69 -15.36
N PHE A 47 -12.07 14.35 -15.42
CA PHE A 47 -11.53 13.16 -14.77
C PHE A 47 -11.84 13.15 -13.27
N LEU A 48 -11.69 14.28 -12.60
CA LEU A 48 -11.96 14.40 -11.16
C LEU A 48 -13.42 14.11 -10.81
N ILE A 49 -14.38 14.64 -11.58
CA ILE A 49 -15.81 14.40 -11.36
C ILE A 49 -16.13 12.91 -11.53
N ILE A 50 -15.67 12.28 -12.62
CA ILE A 50 -15.90 10.84 -12.87
C ILE A 50 -15.24 10.01 -11.79
N TYR A 51 -14.01 10.34 -11.40
CA TYR A 51 -13.27 9.69 -10.32
C TYR A 51 -14.06 9.72 -9.00
N LEU A 52 -14.61 10.87 -8.62
CA LEU A 52 -15.41 11.00 -7.40
C LEU A 52 -16.68 10.15 -7.45
N ILE A 53 -17.39 10.13 -8.58
CA ILE A 53 -18.59 9.29 -8.74
C ILE A 53 -18.24 7.81 -8.58
N LEU A 54 -17.16 7.34 -9.22
CA LEU A 54 -16.73 5.95 -9.14
C LEU A 54 -16.25 5.55 -7.73
N VAL A 55 -15.51 6.43 -7.05
CA VAL A 55 -15.04 6.17 -5.68
C VAL A 55 -16.22 6.11 -4.70
N LEU A 56 -17.19 7.03 -4.82
CA LEU A 56 -18.36 7.04 -3.93
C LEU A 56 -19.31 5.87 -4.18
N THR A 57 -19.38 5.35 -5.40
CA THR A 57 -20.29 4.23 -5.75
C THR A 57 -19.59 2.88 -5.60
N PHE A 58 -18.69 2.55 -6.52
CA PHE A 58 -17.96 1.29 -6.55
C PHE A 58 -16.98 1.17 -5.39
N GLY A 59 -16.21 2.22 -5.12
CA GLY A 59 -15.22 2.21 -4.04
C GLY A 59 -15.85 1.97 -2.67
N PHE A 60 -16.91 2.71 -2.35
CA PHE A 60 -17.64 2.53 -1.09
C PHE A 60 -18.31 1.16 -0.96
N THR A 61 -18.92 0.66 -2.04
CA THR A 61 -19.60 -0.63 -2.05
C THR A 61 -18.61 -1.78 -1.89
N LEU A 62 -17.49 -1.75 -2.59
CA LEU A 62 -16.42 -2.75 -2.47
C LEU A 62 -15.80 -2.73 -1.06
N LEU A 63 -15.50 -1.54 -0.54
CA LEU A 63 -14.94 -1.40 0.81
C LEU A 63 -15.90 -1.97 1.88
N THR A 64 -17.19 -1.66 1.77
CA THR A 64 -18.21 -2.18 2.69
C THR A 64 -18.34 -3.70 2.58
N ASN A 65 -18.24 -4.25 1.36
CA ASN A 65 -18.25 -5.69 1.14
C ASN A 65 -17.04 -6.38 1.78
N ASP A 66 -15.83 -5.86 1.58
CA ASP A 66 -14.60 -6.42 2.14
C ASP A 66 -14.58 -6.37 3.67
N ILE A 67 -15.02 -5.25 4.26
CA ILE A 67 -15.17 -5.13 5.71
C ILE A 67 -16.22 -6.12 6.22
N GLY A 68 -17.34 -6.28 5.52
CA GLY A 68 -18.40 -7.24 5.87
C GLY A 68 -17.91 -8.69 5.86
N ILE A 69 -17.19 -9.10 4.82
CA ILE A 69 -16.60 -10.45 4.69
C ILE A 69 -15.54 -10.67 5.77
N GLY A 70 -14.66 -9.70 5.99
CA GLY A 70 -13.63 -9.78 7.03
C GLY A 70 -14.24 -9.90 8.43
N ARG A 71 -15.27 -9.12 8.75
CA ARG A 71 -15.96 -9.18 10.06
C ARG A 71 -16.69 -10.50 10.28
N LYS A 72 -17.36 -11.03 9.26
CA LYS A 72 -18.10 -12.30 9.34
C LYS A 72 -17.18 -13.52 9.47
N THR A 73 -16.05 -13.53 8.76
CA THR A 73 -15.17 -14.69 8.70
C THR A 73 -14.07 -14.68 9.75
N GLN A 74 -13.60 -13.50 10.19
CA GLN A 74 -12.47 -13.32 11.13
C GLN A 74 -11.21 -14.10 10.72
N LYS A 75 -11.04 -14.37 9.42
CA LYS A 75 -9.91 -15.09 8.82
C LYS A 75 -9.20 -14.22 7.78
N SER A 76 -7.97 -14.60 7.46
CA SER A 76 -7.18 -13.98 6.38
C SER A 76 -7.90 -14.02 5.04
N SER A 77 -7.66 -13.05 4.15
CA SER A 77 -8.30 -12.91 2.83
C SER A 77 -8.32 -14.20 2.01
N ILE A 78 -7.26 -15.03 2.09
CA ILE A 78 -7.15 -16.31 1.39
C ILE A 78 -8.24 -17.31 1.82
N GLN A 79 -8.54 -17.37 3.12
CA GLN A 79 -9.50 -18.32 3.73
C GLN A 79 -10.90 -17.71 3.91
N ALA A 80 -11.02 -16.39 3.84
CA ALA A 80 -12.29 -15.69 4.02
C ALA A 80 -13.30 -16.05 2.92
N TYR A 81 -12.89 -16.01 1.65
CA TYR A 81 -13.80 -16.28 0.53
C TYR A 81 -14.25 -17.74 0.45
N ASP A 82 -13.41 -18.70 0.83
CA ASP A 82 -13.78 -20.12 0.83
C ASP A 82 -14.85 -20.45 1.90
N GLN A 83 -14.87 -19.69 3.00
CA GLN A 83 -15.93 -19.81 4.02
C GLN A 83 -17.22 -19.10 3.66
N VAL A 84 -17.17 -18.07 2.80
CA VAL A 84 -18.39 -17.41 2.30
C VAL A 84 -19.11 -18.32 1.32
N LYS A 85 -18.37 -18.93 0.38
CA LYS A 85 -18.92 -19.90 -0.56
C LYS A 85 -17.85 -20.91 -0.96
N ARG A 86 -18.16 -22.20 -0.78
CA ARG A 86 -17.27 -23.31 -1.17
C ARG A 86 -16.99 -23.22 -2.67
N GLY A 87 -15.71 -23.13 -3.05
CA GLY A 87 -15.27 -22.94 -4.44
C GLY A 87 -14.86 -21.51 -4.80
N TRP A 88 -15.08 -20.52 -3.92
CA TRP A 88 -14.60 -19.14 -4.12
C TRP A 88 -13.19 -18.90 -3.57
N GLY A 89 -12.49 -19.96 -3.14
CA GLY A 89 -11.11 -19.89 -2.66
C GLY A 89 -10.11 -19.33 -3.69
N PHE A 90 -10.38 -19.41 -5.00
CA PHE A 90 -9.54 -18.79 -6.02
C PHE A 90 -9.53 -17.25 -5.90
N LEU A 91 -10.67 -16.65 -5.53
CA LEU A 91 -10.81 -15.21 -5.35
C LEU A 91 -9.98 -14.73 -4.15
N GLY A 92 -9.89 -15.56 -3.10
CA GLY A 92 -8.98 -15.34 -1.97
C GLY A 92 -7.50 -15.33 -2.36
N LYS A 93 -7.09 -16.13 -3.36
CA LYS A 93 -5.71 -16.11 -3.86
C LYS A 93 -5.44 -14.85 -4.68
N ILE A 94 -6.37 -14.41 -5.52
CA ILE A 94 -6.25 -13.18 -6.33
C ILE A 94 -6.17 -11.95 -5.43
N THR A 95 -7.05 -11.85 -4.44
CA THR A 95 -7.07 -10.73 -3.49
C THR A 95 -5.81 -10.63 -2.63
N PHE A 96 -5.05 -11.72 -2.48
CA PHE A 96 -3.72 -11.70 -1.88
C PHE A 96 -2.61 -11.39 -2.91
N ALA A 97 -2.66 -12.00 -4.09
CA ALA A 97 -1.63 -11.87 -5.12
C ALA A 97 -1.54 -10.45 -5.70
N VAL A 98 -2.67 -9.79 -5.93
CA VAL A 98 -2.71 -8.45 -6.53
C VAL A 98 -1.99 -7.42 -5.63
N PRO A 99 -2.31 -7.28 -4.34
CA PRO A 99 -1.54 -6.41 -3.45
C PRO A 99 -0.06 -6.81 -3.31
N ALA A 100 0.27 -8.10 -3.37
CA ALA A 100 1.66 -8.56 -3.28
C ALA A 100 2.51 -8.09 -4.47
N ILE A 101 1.96 -8.13 -5.69
CA ILE A 101 2.63 -7.61 -6.89
C ILE A 101 2.74 -6.09 -6.80
N ILE A 102 1.65 -5.42 -6.41
CA ILE A 102 1.61 -3.96 -6.25
C ILE A 102 2.65 -3.50 -5.21
N MET A 103 2.82 -4.23 -4.10
CA MET A 103 3.85 -3.95 -3.09
C MET A 103 5.26 -3.94 -3.68
N THR A 104 5.57 -4.85 -4.61
CA THR A 104 6.90 -4.90 -5.25
C THR A 104 7.17 -3.62 -6.04
N TYR A 105 6.18 -3.13 -6.79
CA TYR A 105 6.26 -1.87 -7.50
C TYR A 105 6.43 -0.67 -6.56
N TYR A 106 5.64 -0.62 -5.47
CA TYR A 106 5.75 0.46 -4.48
C TYR A 106 7.07 0.43 -3.71
N ALA A 107 7.70 -0.74 -3.52
CA ALA A 107 9.00 -0.85 -2.89
C ALA A 107 10.10 -0.16 -3.72
N VAL A 108 10.04 -0.27 -5.05
CA VAL A 108 10.98 0.43 -5.95
C VAL A 108 10.81 1.95 -5.83
N ILE A 109 9.57 2.44 -5.85
CA ILE A 109 9.28 3.88 -5.67
C ILE A 109 9.72 4.36 -4.29
N GLY A 110 9.50 3.56 -3.25
CA GLY A 110 9.99 3.84 -1.90
C GLY A 110 11.51 3.99 -1.85
N GLY A 111 12.23 3.13 -2.58
CA GLY A 111 13.68 3.25 -2.76
C GLY A 111 14.10 4.58 -3.43
N TRP A 112 13.33 5.05 -4.41
CA TRP A 112 13.58 6.36 -5.03
C TRP A 112 13.41 7.49 -4.01
N ILE A 113 12.32 7.48 -3.25
CA ILE A 113 12.07 8.48 -2.21
C ILE A 113 13.18 8.47 -1.16
N LEU A 114 13.61 7.28 -0.71
CA LEU A 114 14.70 7.14 0.26
C LEU A 114 16.01 7.75 -0.25
N LYS A 115 16.36 7.53 -1.52
CA LYS A 115 17.52 8.16 -2.15
C LYS A 115 17.39 9.69 -2.12
N TYR A 116 16.24 10.23 -2.51
CA TYR A 116 16.03 11.68 -2.50
C TYR A 116 16.15 12.27 -1.09
N ILE A 117 15.59 11.61 -0.07
CA ILE A 117 15.75 12.02 1.34
C ILE A 117 17.23 12.09 1.71
N ILE A 118 18.01 11.04 1.43
CA ILE A 118 19.45 11.01 1.73
C ILE A 118 20.18 12.17 1.03
N VAL A 119 19.90 12.38 -0.25
CA VAL A 119 20.54 13.43 -1.06
C VAL A 119 20.21 14.85 -0.55
N TYR A 120 18.98 15.07 -0.10
CA TYR A 120 18.59 16.32 0.55
C TYR A 120 19.27 16.51 1.90
N LEU A 121 19.40 15.45 2.71
CA LEU A 121 20.09 15.49 4.00
C LEU A 121 21.60 15.71 3.86
N THR A 122 22.23 15.19 2.81
CA THR A 122 23.67 15.38 2.53
C THR A 122 23.99 16.72 1.86
N GLY A 123 23.04 17.65 1.77
CA GLY A 123 23.25 18.99 1.22
C GLY A 123 23.37 19.06 -0.31
N ALA A 124 23.15 17.96 -1.02
CA ALA A 124 23.23 17.88 -2.48
C ALA A 124 21.87 18.14 -3.17
N GLY A 125 20.90 18.74 -2.46
CA GLY A 125 19.55 19.01 -2.94
C GLY A 125 19.48 19.85 -4.22
N LYS A 126 20.44 20.76 -4.45
CA LYS A 126 20.53 21.54 -5.70
C LYS A 126 20.86 20.67 -6.92
N ALA A 127 21.68 19.62 -6.75
CA ALA A 127 21.97 18.66 -7.81
C ALA A 127 20.80 17.68 -8.03
N ALA A 128 20.07 17.34 -6.96
CA ALA A 128 18.88 16.50 -7.03
C ALA A 128 17.69 17.19 -7.75
N ALA A 129 17.66 18.52 -7.74
CA ALA A 129 16.64 19.33 -8.41
C ALA A 129 16.90 19.51 -9.92
N ALA A 130 18.03 19.01 -10.45
CA ALA A 130 18.29 19.04 -11.88
C ALA A 130 17.40 18.03 -12.62
N ASP A 131 16.80 18.44 -13.75
CA ASP A 131 15.85 17.63 -14.53
C ASP A 131 16.46 16.28 -14.98
N THR A 132 17.78 16.24 -15.20
CA THR A 132 18.51 15.04 -15.63
C THR A 132 18.80 14.06 -14.50
N TYR A 133 18.72 14.49 -13.24
CA TYR A 133 19.11 13.69 -12.08
C TYR A 133 18.18 12.48 -11.89
N PHE A 134 16.87 12.69 -12.03
CA PHE A 134 15.89 11.61 -11.90
C PHE A 134 16.06 10.57 -13.01
N THR A 135 16.13 11.02 -14.26
CA THR A 135 16.27 10.15 -15.44
C THR A 135 17.56 9.34 -15.40
N SER A 136 18.68 9.99 -15.05
CA SER A 136 19.99 9.30 -14.90
C SER A 136 19.99 8.29 -13.76
N PHE A 137 19.20 8.56 -12.71
CA PHE A 137 19.05 7.62 -11.61
C PHE A 137 18.26 6.38 -12.02
N ILE A 138 17.05 6.55 -12.56
CA ILE A 138 16.17 5.41 -12.89
C ILE A 138 16.70 4.55 -14.04
N THR A 139 17.52 5.12 -14.92
CA THR A 139 18.15 4.41 -16.04
C THR A 139 19.45 3.71 -15.66
N ALA A 140 20.01 4.00 -14.48
CA ALA A 140 21.23 3.35 -14.02
C ALA A 140 20.95 1.87 -13.67
N PRO A 141 21.84 0.93 -14.06
CA PRO A 141 21.58 -0.51 -13.94
C PRO A 141 21.56 -1.02 -12.50
N ILE A 142 22.33 -0.40 -11.59
CA ILE A 142 22.55 -0.92 -10.24
C ILE A 142 21.88 -0.03 -9.19
N SER A 143 21.91 1.29 -9.36
CA SER A 143 21.54 2.20 -8.27
C SER A 143 20.05 2.12 -7.85
N PRO A 144 19.04 2.04 -8.75
CA PRO A 144 17.65 1.89 -8.33
C PRO A 144 17.39 0.56 -7.62
N VAL A 145 18.08 -0.51 -8.06
CA VAL A 145 17.95 -1.85 -7.48
C VAL A 145 18.48 -1.87 -6.06
N VAL A 146 19.64 -1.27 -5.81
CA VAL A 146 20.24 -1.20 -4.47
C VAL A 146 19.35 -0.43 -3.50
N TYR A 147 18.86 0.76 -3.88
CA TYR A 147 17.97 1.54 -3.02
C TYR A 147 16.60 0.85 -2.82
N GLY A 148 16.09 0.14 -3.83
CA GLY A 148 14.89 -0.68 -3.70
C GLY A 148 15.08 -1.86 -2.73
N LEU A 149 16.22 -2.54 -2.79
CA LEU A 149 16.58 -3.62 -1.85
C LEU A 149 16.74 -3.10 -0.43
N ILE A 150 17.41 -1.96 -0.23
CA ILE A 150 17.54 -1.31 1.08
C ILE A 150 16.15 -0.98 1.63
N PHE A 151 15.27 -0.40 0.82
CA PHE A 151 13.91 -0.09 1.24
C PHE A 151 13.11 -1.34 1.63
N MET A 152 13.23 -2.43 0.86
CA MET A 152 12.61 -3.71 1.20
C MET A 152 13.17 -4.28 2.50
N LEU A 153 14.49 -4.27 2.71
CA LEU A 153 15.12 -4.75 3.94
C LEU A 153 14.69 -3.94 5.15
N LEU A 154 14.60 -2.61 5.05
CA LEU A 154 14.06 -1.76 6.11
C LEU A 154 12.60 -2.10 6.44
N THR A 155 11.78 -2.31 5.40
CA THR A 155 10.36 -2.65 5.56
C THR A 155 10.17 -4.03 6.19
N ILE A 156 10.97 -5.02 5.79
CA ILE A 156 10.95 -6.37 6.36
C ILE A 156 11.50 -6.36 7.79
N GLY A 157 12.56 -5.58 8.06
CA GLY A 157 13.16 -5.41 9.38
C GLY A 157 12.19 -4.86 10.42
N ASP A 158 11.42 -3.81 10.08
CA ASP A 158 10.37 -3.28 10.96
C ASP A 158 9.28 -4.33 11.22
N ARG A 159 8.92 -5.14 10.21
CA ARG A 159 7.91 -6.20 10.36
C ARG A 159 8.35 -7.31 11.30
N ILE A 160 9.61 -7.74 11.22
CA ILE A 160 10.19 -8.77 12.10
C ILE A 160 10.33 -8.24 13.53
N SER A 161 10.66 -6.96 13.71
CA SER A 161 10.74 -6.33 15.04
C SER A 161 9.39 -6.21 15.76
N ARG A 162 8.27 -6.29 15.03
CA ARG A 162 6.90 -6.13 15.57
C ARG A 162 6.12 -7.45 15.70
N SER A 163 6.64 -8.57 15.19
CA SER A 163 6.03 -9.90 15.29
C SER A 163 6.48 -10.65 16.53
#